data_AF-A0A094HKN4-F1
#
_entry.id   AF-A0A094HKN4-F1
#
_cell.length_a   1.000
_cell.length_b   1.000
_cell.length_c   1.000
_cell.angle_alpha   90.00
_cell.angle_beta   90.00
_cell.angle_gamma   90.00
#
_symmetry.space_group_name_H-M   'P 1'
#
loop_
_entity.id
_entity.type
_entity.pdbx_description
1 polymer ?
#
loop_
_entity_poly.entity_id
_entity_poly.type
_entity_poly.pdbx_seq_one_letter_code
_entity_poly.pdbx_strand_id
1 'polypeptide(L)'
;MRVALLVPSYSLICFLCICLPNAAVYLLPWLDVFTASCLAAYFLLLCEYVSPHDQGRDLFFSTIELKDKRARKQGMNGAKWFRQRWICIFQYVLISLLCAIATVVTEAVGVFCQFKIMPGYAKLWLAIIDSASPTVAFVSVVFVAMTMKPHMPQQRLITKLLSAKLVVGLGFTQRIIFWILESTPVLNPTDKLTYADFNIGIPALLSCLEMVPISLLVIWAYPVAPYKYGPSGEACEREPGETYPRSYQGGFLGFRAFIDVINPAETFKGVIIAFELLIGREPNLSMTTGR
;
A
#
# COMPACT_ATOMS: atom_id res chain seq x y z
N MET A 1 5.74 -9.61 2.22
CA MET A 1 6.33 -9.75 0.87
C MET A 1 5.48 -9.12 -0.26
N ARG A 2 4.17 -8.87 -0.07
CA ARG A 2 3.28 -8.26 -1.10
C ARG A 2 3.81 -6.98 -1.75
N VAL A 3 4.50 -6.12 -1.00
CA VAL A 3 5.09 -4.87 -1.51
C VAL A 3 6.09 -5.11 -2.67
N ALA A 4 6.77 -6.26 -2.71
CA ALA A 4 7.67 -6.58 -3.81
C ALA A 4 6.92 -6.90 -5.12
N LEU A 5 5.65 -7.32 -5.04
CA LEU A 5 4.78 -7.55 -6.19
C LEU A 5 4.16 -6.27 -6.74
N LEU A 6 4.30 -5.13 -6.05
CA LEU A 6 3.76 -3.85 -6.47
C LEU A 6 4.32 -3.43 -7.84
N VAL A 7 5.64 -3.46 -8.02
CA VAL A 7 6.29 -3.05 -9.27
C VAL A 7 5.82 -3.91 -10.46
N PRO A 8 5.87 -5.25 -10.43
CA PRO A 8 5.42 -6.06 -11.55
C PRO A 8 3.91 -5.93 -11.81
N SER A 9 3.07 -5.75 -10.78
CA SER A 9 1.64 -5.50 -10.99
C SER A 9 1.37 -4.17 -11.69
N TYR A 10 2.10 -3.11 -11.32
CA TYR A 10 2.03 -1.81 -11.99
C TYR A 10 2.45 -1.95 -13.46
N SER A 11 3.58 -2.60 -13.75
CA SER A 11 4.04 -2.80 -15.13
C SER A 11 3.05 -3.58 -15.98
N LEU A 12 2.47 -4.67 -15.44
CA LEU A 12 1.49 -5.47 -16.16
C LEU A 12 0.20 -4.69 -16.44
N ILE A 13 -0.34 -4.01 -15.43
CA ILE A 13 -1.59 -3.27 -15.57
C ILE A 13 -1.41 -2.06 -16.49
N CYS A 14 -0.32 -1.29 -16.35
CA CYS A 14 -0.02 -0.19 -17.25
C CYS A 14 0.18 -0.67 -18.70
N PHE A 15 0.83 -1.82 -18.90
CA PHE A 15 0.93 -2.44 -20.24
C PHE A 15 -0.45 -2.80 -20.80
N LEU A 16 -1.33 -3.41 -20.00
CA LEU A 16 -2.70 -3.71 -20.42
C LEU A 16 -3.50 -2.44 -20.75
N CYS A 17 -3.33 -1.35 -20.00
CA CYS A 17 -3.96 -0.06 -20.30
C CYS A 17 -3.48 0.54 -21.64
N ILE A 18 -2.24 0.29 -22.04
CA ILE A 18 -1.70 0.71 -23.35
C ILE A 18 -2.33 -0.13 -24.47
N CYS A 19 -2.43 -1.45 -24.29
CA CYS A 19 -3.04 -2.33 -25.30
C CYS A 19 -4.56 -2.16 -25.40
N LEU A 20 -5.23 -1.86 -24.29
CA LEU A 20 -6.68 -1.81 -24.16
C LEU A 20 -7.08 -0.51 -23.42
N PRO A 21 -7.10 0.65 -24.10
CA PRO A 21 -7.39 1.94 -23.46
C PRO A 21 -8.80 2.00 -22.85
N ASN A 22 -9.77 1.30 -23.44
CA ASN A 22 -11.13 1.20 -22.91
C ASN A 22 -11.20 0.43 -21.57
N ALA A 23 -10.25 -0.47 -21.31
CA ALA A 23 -10.21 -1.24 -20.07
C ALA A 23 -9.52 -0.47 -18.93
N ALA A 24 -8.78 0.60 -19.24
CA ALA A 24 -7.98 1.34 -18.25
C ALA A 24 -8.83 1.88 -17.09
N VAL A 25 -10.07 2.30 -17.38
CA VAL A 25 -11.07 2.75 -16.41
C VAL A 25 -11.30 1.75 -15.30
N TYR A 26 -11.34 0.48 -15.68
CA TYR A 26 -11.67 -0.62 -14.80
C TYR A 26 -10.41 -1.12 -14.11
N LEU A 27 -9.28 -1.16 -14.82
CA LEU A 27 -8.03 -1.75 -14.32
C LEU A 27 -7.30 -0.85 -13.31
N LEU A 28 -7.24 0.47 -13.55
CA LEU A 28 -6.48 1.39 -12.69
C LEU A 28 -7.01 1.44 -11.24
N PRO A 29 -8.34 1.53 -10.98
CA PRO A 29 -8.83 1.54 -9.60
C PRO A 29 -8.51 0.24 -8.83
N TRP A 30 -8.46 -0.92 -9.51
CA TRP A 30 -8.06 -2.18 -8.87
C TRP A 30 -6.57 -2.21 -8.52
N LEU A 31 -5.73 -1.54 -9.33
CA LEU A 31 -4.32 -1.35 -9.00
C LEU A 31 -4.16 -0.51 -7.72
N ASP A 32 -5.00 0.50 -7.51
CA ASP A 32 -4.99 1.30 -6.27
C ASP A 32 -5.43 0.49 -5.05
N VAL A 33 -6.40 -0.42 -5.20
CA VAL A 33 -6.78 -1.40 -4.15
C VAL A 33 -5.60 -2.31 -3.81
N PHE A 34 -4.86 -2.78 -4.82
CA PHE A 34 -3.68 -3.60 -4.61
C PHE A 34 -2.58 -2.83 -3.86
N THR A 35 -2.35 -1.56 -4.22
CA THR A 35 -1.44 -0.66 -3.51
C THR A 35 -1.85 -0.47 -2.05
N ALA A 36 -3.15 -0.31 -1.78
CA ALA A 36 -3.69 -0.24 -0.42
C ALA A 36 -3.42 -1.52 0.38
N SER A 37 -3.62 -2.68 -0.24
CA SER A 37 -3.33 -3.97 0.40
C SER A 37 -1.85 -4.12 0.75
N CYS A 38 -0.95 -3.62 -0.12
CA CYS A 38 0.49 -3.63 0.11
C CYS A 38 0.89 -2.75 1.29
N LEU A 39 0.29 -1.56 1.42
CA LEU A 39 0.53 -0.66 2.56
C LEU A 39 0.04 -1.29 3.88
N ALA A 40 -1.13 -1.92 3.87
CA ALA A 40 -1.66 -2.63 5.04
C ALA A 40 -0.77 -3.81 5.44
N ALA A 41 -0.31 -4.63 4.48
CA ALA A 41 0.60 -5.74 4.74
C ALA A 41 1.95 -5.26 5.29
N TYR A 42 2.46 -4.12 4.81
CA TYR A 42 3.66 -3.51 5.36
C TYR A 42 3.47 -3.07 6.82
N PHE A 43 2.32 -2.47 7.14
CA PHE A 43 2.02 -2.08 8.51
C PHE A 43 1.87 -3.27 9.46
N LEU A 44 1.22 -4.36 9.04
CA LEU A 44 1.15 -5.60 9.82
C LEU A 44 2.54 -6.16 10.09
N LEU A 45 3.42 -6.14 9.09
CA LEU A 45 4.82 -6.54 9.25
C LEU A 45 5.59 -5.65 10.23
N LEU A 46 5.28 -4.34 10.31
CA LEU A 46 5.83 -3.49 11.37
C LEU A 46 5.32 -3.89 12.76
N CYS A 47 4.06 -4.31 12.87
CA CYS A 47 3.48 -4.74 14.15
C CYS A 47 4.11 -6.05 14.63
N GLU A 48 4.31 -7.00 13.72
CA GLU A 48 4.97 -8.28 13.99
C GLU A 48 6.39 -8.09 14.52
N TYR A 49 7.16 -7.19 13.90
CA TYR A 49 8.50 -6.89 14.37
C TYR A 49 8.57 -6.22 15.74
N VAL A 50 7.51 -5.55 16.15
CA VAL A 50 7.46 -4.81 17.41
C VAL A 50 7.16 -5.73 18.59
N SER A 51 6.29 -6.72 18.39
CA SER A 51 5.90 -7.64 19.46
C SER A 51 5.40 -8.94 18.86
N PRO A 52 6.27 -9.97 18.76
CA PRO A 52 5.84 -11.32 18.39
C PRO A 52 5.04 -12.01 19.52
N HIS A 53 4.96 -11.43 20.73
CA HIS A 53 4.24 -11.98 21.89
C HIS A 53 3.06 -11.10 22.35
N ASP A 54 1.86 -11.68 22.34
CA ASP A 54 0.58 -11.00 22.65
C ASP A 54 0.51 -10.44 24.09
N GLN A 55 1.25 -11.01 25.04
CA GLN A 55 1.20 -10.64 26.47
C GLN A 55 2.00 -9.37 26.84
N GLY A 56 2.98 -8.95 26.03
CA GLY A 56 3.84 -7.79 26.32
C GLY A 56 3.45 -6.51 25.57
N ARG A 57 2.47 -6.60 24.67
CA ARG A 57 2.17 -5.55 23.69
C ARG A 57 1.61 -4.28 24.34
N ASP A 58 0.72 -4.41 25.33
CA ASP A 58 0.14 -3.25 26.02
C ASP A 58 1.16 -2.53 26.90
N LEU A 59 2.08 -3.28 27.53
CA LEU A 59 3.19 -2.71 28.28
C LEU A 59 4.16 -1.98 27.34
N PHE A 60 4.55 -2.61 26.22
CA PHE A 60 5.39 -1.98 25.21
C PHE A 60 4.78 -0.67 24.68
N PHE A 61 3.50 -0.69 24.27
CA PHE A 61 2.83 0.53 23.80
C PHE A 61 2.57 1.56 24.89
N SER A 62 2.51 1.18 26.17
CA SER A 62 2.43 2.13 27.28
C SER A 62 3.76 2.84 27.56
N THR A 63 4.90 2.19 27.27
CA THR A 63 6.25 2.71 27.55
C THR A 63 6.87 3.46 26.36
N ILE A 64 6.36 3.28 25.14
CA ILE A 64 6.88 3.98 23.96
C ILE A 64 6.72 5.50 24.07
N GLU A 65 7.84 6.22 23.97
CA GLU A 65 7.82 7.66 23.76
C GLU A 65 7.24 8.01 22.38
N LEU A 66 6.08 8.67 22.37
CA LEU A 66 5.44 9.12 21.15
C LEU A 66 6.25 10.25 20.50
N LYS A 67 6.81 9.98 19.32
CA LYS A 67 7.51 10.99 18.52
C LYS A 67 6.55 11.97 17.81
N ASP A 68 5.26 11.64 17.78
CA ASP A 68 4.21 12.49 17.22
C ASP A 68 3.92 13.68 18.14
N LYS A 69 4.37 14.87 17.73
CA LYS A 69 4.19 16.14 18.47
C LYS A 69 2.71 16.43 18.76
N ARG A 70 1.79 16.03 17.87
CA ARG A 70 0.35 16.31 18.02
C ARG A 70 -0.27 15.40 19.09
N ALA A 71 0.12 14.12 19.11
CA ALA A 71 -0.31 13.16 20.12
C ALA A 71 0.27 13.48 21.51
N ARG A 72 1.54 13.89 21.57
CA ARG A 72 2.20 14.35 22.81
C ARG A 72 1.53 15.59 23.38
N LYS A 73 1.11 16.54 22.52
CA LYS A 73 0.38 17.75 22.94
C LYS A 73 -1.03 17.45 23.46
N GLN A 74 -1.64 16.35 23.03
CA GLN A 74 -2.97 15.90 23.47
C GLN A 74 -2.93 14.95 24.68
N GLY A 75 -1.76 14.60 25.20
CA GLY A 75 -1.64 13.70 26.37
C GLY A 75 -2.23 12.30 26.13
N MET A 76 -2.19 11.80 24.88
CA MET A 76 -2.81 10.53 24.53
C MET A 76 -1.97 9.34 24.99
N ASN A 77 -2.61 8.33 25.60
CA ASN A 77 -1.99 7.03 25.87
C ASN A 77 -1.51 6.36 24.58
N GLY A 78 -0.35 5.69 24.62
CA GLY A 78 0.24 5.04 23.45
C GLY A 78 -0.65 3.98 22.80
N ALA A 79 -1.43 3.23 23.59
CA ALA A 79 -2.42 2.28 23.09
C ALA A 79 -3.55 2.96 22.28
N LYS A 80 -4.04 4.12 22.74
CA LYS A 80 -5.09 4.89 22.03
C LYS A 80 -4.54 5.49 20.74
N TRP A 81 -3.30 5.99 20.77
CA TRP A 81 -2.60 6.49 19.60
C TRP A 81 -2.41 5.38 18.54
N PHE A 82 -1.96 4.20 18.97
CA PHE A 82 -1.78 3.06 18.09
C PHE A 82 -3.09 2.59 17.46
N ARG A 83 -4.16 2.49 18.26
CA ARG A 83 -5.52 2.19 17.77
C ARG A 83 -5.99 3.17 16.70
N GLN A 84 -5.77 4.47 16.92
CA GLN A 84 -6.12 5.49 15.94
C GLN A 84 -5.32 5.33 14.64
N ARG A 85 -4.02 5.05 14.72
CA ARG A 85 -3.17 4.82 13.53
C ARG A 85 -3.58 3.58 12.77
N TRP A 86 -3.94 2.50 13.46
CA TRP A 86 -4.49 1.29 12.85
C TRP A 86 -5.71 1.62 11.99
N ILE A 87 -6.70 2.34 12.55
CA ILE A 87 -7.90 2.76 11.83
C ILE A 87 -7.54 3.63 10.60
N CYS A 88 -6.64 4.61 10.76
CA CYS A 88 -6.22 5.47 9.65
C CYS A 88 -5.51 4.73 8.51
N ILE A 89 -4.95 3.55 8.75
CA ILE A 89 -4.26 2.75 7.74
C ILE A 89 -5.27 1.84 7.03
N PHE A 90 -6.11 1.13 7.79
CA PHE A 90 -7.09 0.21 7.22
C PHE A 90 -8.27 0.91 6.55
N GLN A 91 -8.58 2.16 6.90
CA GLN A 91 -9.56 2.97 6.16
C GLN A 91 -9.21 3.09 4.68
N TYR A 92 -7.91 3.13 4.32
CA TYR A 92 -7.49 3.29 2.92
C TYR A 92 -7.83 2.05 2.08
N VAL A 93 -7.70 0.85 2.66
CA VAL A 93 -8.09 -0.40 1.99
C VAL A 93 -9.59 -0.40 1.69
N LEU A 94 -10.41 0.01 2.66
CA LEU A 94 -11.86 0.09 2.47
C LEU A 94 -12.26 1.18 1.46
N ILE A 95 -11.68 2.38 1.60
CA ILE A 95 -11.99 3.52 0.73
C ILE A 95 -11.57 3.23 -0.72
N SER A 96 -10.38 2.66 -0.94
CA SER A 96 -9.93 2.28 -2.29
C SER A 96 -10.85 1.25 -2.94
N LEU A 97 -11.29 0.24 -2.19
CA LEU A 97 -12.24 -0.76 -2.70
C LEU A 97 -13.59 -0.13 -3.07
N LEU A 98 -14.12 0.76 -2.21
CA LEU A 98 -15.35 1.50 -2.50
C LEU A 98 -15.19 2.42 -3.71
N CYS A 99 -14.05 3.10 -3.84
CA CYS A 99 -13.73 3.94 -5.01
C CYS A 99 -13.64 3.10 -6.28
N ALA A 100 -13.04 1.91 -6.23
CA ALA A 100 -12.98 1.01 -7.38
C ALA A 100 -14.38 0.57 -7.83
N ILE A 101 -15.22 0.10 -6.91
CA ILE A 101 -16.61 -0.28 -7.20
C ILE A 101 -17.40 0.91 -7.74
N ALA A 102 -17.29 2.07 -7.09
CA ALA A 102 -17.97 3.29 -7.52
C ALA A 102 -17.53 3.74 -8.92
N THR A 103 -16.24 3.58 -9.27
CA THR A 103 -15.74 3.88 -10.62
C THR A 103 -16.39 2.98 -11.66
N VAL A 104 -16.45 1.67 -11.41
CA VAL A 104 -17.10 0.71 -12.32
C VAL A 104 -18.60 1.02 -12.50
N VAL A 105 -19.30 1.30 -11.41
CA VAL A 105 -20.75 1.59 -11.42
C VAL A 105 -21.03 2.91 -12.13
N THR A 106 -20.26 3.97 -11.83
CA THR A 106 -20.49 5.30 -12.43
C THR A 106 -20.13 5.33 -13.91
N GLU A 107 -19.15 4.53 -14.35
CA GLU A 107 -18.86 4.32 -15.77
C GLU A 107 -20.01 3.57 -16.45
N ALA A 108 -20.55 2.51 -15.85
CA ALA A 108 -21.68 1.76 -16.41
C ALA A 108 -22.96 2.60 -16.58
N VAL A 109 -23.18 3.57 -15.69
CA VAL A 109 -24.33 4.51 -15.75
C VAL A 109 -24.02 5.73 -16.66
N GLY A 110 -22.77 5.88 -17.13
CA GLY A 110 -22.36 6.99 -17.99
C GLY A 110 -22.18 8.34 -17.28
N VAL A 111 -22.15 8.34 -15.95
CA VAL A 111 -21.91 9.54 -15.11
C VAL A 111 -20.42 9.77 -14.87
N PHE A 112 -19.59 8.75 -15.15
CA PHE A 112 -18.14 8.89 -15.16
C PHE A 112 -17.67 9.39 -16.53
N CYS A 113 -16.98 10.53 -16.55
CA CYS A 113 -16.34 11.04 -17.77
C CYS A 113 -14.83 10.81 -17.67
N GLN A 114 -14.30 9.92 -18.52
CA GLN A 114 -12.88 9.59 -18.64
C GLN A 114 -11.98 10.81 -18.88
N PHE A 115 -12.50 11.80 -19.58
CA PHE A 115 -11.71 12.83 -20.23
C PHE A 115 -11.86 14.21 -19.59
N LYS A 116 -12.99 14.48 -18.91
CA LYS A 116 -13.24 15.78 -18.30
C LYS A 116 -13.37 15.68 -16.79
N ILE A 117 -12.72 16.60 -16.09
CA ILE A 117 -12.83 16.78 -14.65
C ILE A 117 -13.70 18.02 -14.40
N MET A 118 -14.99 17.80 -14.16
CA MET A 118 -15.97 18.85 -13.83
C MET A 118 -16.73 18.46 -12.57
N PRO A 119 -17.26 19.42 -11.79
CA PRO A 119 -17.96 19.13 -10.54
C PRO A 119 -19.25 18.30 -10.74
N GLY A 120 -19.81 18.29 -11.94
CA GLY A 120 -20.97 17.48 -12.30
C GLY A 120 -20.67 15.99 -12.58
N TYR A 121 -19.40 15.58 -12.72
CA TYR A 121 -19.03 14.19 -12.99
C TYR A 121 -18.44 13.51 -11.74
N ALA A 122 -18.68 12.20 -11.61
CA ALA A 122 -18.19 11.40 -10.48
C ALA A 122 -16.65 11.37 -10.37
N LYS A 123 -15.94 11.51 -11.50
CA LYS A 123 -14.47 11.46 -11.59
C LYS A 123 -13.78 12.46 -10.65
N LEU A 124 -14.29 13.69 -10.51
CA LEU A 124 -13.65 14.68 -9.64
C LEU A 124 -13.67 14.23 -8.18
N TRP A 125 -14.83 13.82 -7.69
CA TRP A 125 -15.04 13.42 -6.30
C TRP A 125 -14.25 12.17 -5.94
N LEU A 126 -14.28 11.16 -6.82
CA LEU A 126 -13.48 9.94 -6.66
C LEU A 126 -11.99 10.26 -6.62
N ALA A 127 -11.50 11.14 -7.50
CA ALA A 127 -10.10 11.51 -7.51
C ALA A 127 -9.65 12.34 -6.28
N ILE A 128 -10.55 13.10 -5.66
CA ILE A 128 -10.26 13.80 -4.38
C ILE A 128 -10.13 12.78 -3.25
N ILE A 129 -11.09 11.86 -3.14
CA ILE A 129 -11.08 10.82 -2.11
C ILE A 129 -9.84 9.93 -2.25
N ASP A 130 -9.54 9.52 -3.48
CA ASP A 130 -8.40 8.68 -3.81
C ASP A 130 -7.05 9.40 -3.63
N SER A 131 -7.01 10.74 -3.66
CA SER A 131 -5.80 11.49 -3.30
C SER A 131 -5.66 11.69 -1.78
N ALA A 132 -6.76 11.92 -1.07
CA ALA A 132 -6.74 12.27 0.35
C ALA A 132 -6.49 11.04 1.25
N SER A 133 -7.21 9.95 0.99
CA SER A 133 -7.19 8.75 1.83
C SER A 133 -5.80 8.08 1.94
N PRO A 134 -5.08 7.78 0.83
CA PRO A 134 -3.74 7.20 0.91
C PRO A 134 -2.73 8.16 1.54
N THR A 135 -2.93 9.47 1.44
CA THR A 135 -2.03 10.46 2.08
C THR A 135 -2.13 10.37 3.60
N VAL A 136 -3.35 10.29 4.15
CA VAL A 136 -3.57 10.10 5.59
C VAL A 136 -3.03 8.76 6.07
N ALA A 137 -3.26 7.68 5.33
CA ALA A 137 -2.74 6.36 5.66
C ALA A 137 -1.20 6.35 5.65
N PHE A 138 -0.58 6.87 4.59
CA PHE A 138 0.87 6.90 4.46
C PHE A 138 1.54 7.70 5.58
N VAL A 139 1.04 8.91 5.88
CA VAL A 139 1.55 9.71 6.98
C VAL A 139 1.46 8.95 8.30
N SER A 140 0.35 8.24 8.53
CA SER A 140 0.16 7.40 9.73
C SER A 140 1.18 6.28 9.83
N VAL A 141 1.44 5.56 8.73
CA VAL A 141 2.49 4.50 8.69
C VAL A 141 3.88 5.09 8.94
N VAL A 142 4.20 6.25 8.35
CA VAL A 142 5.49 6.92 8.56
C VAL A 142 5.70 7.29 10.02
N PHE A 143 4.66 7.83 10.68
CA PHE A 143 4.75 8.13 12.12
C PHE A 143 5.02 6.87 12.95
N VAL A 144 4.31 5.76 12.67
CA VAL A 144 4.59 4.47 13.33
C VAL A 144 6.02 4.02 13.06
N ALA A 145 6.47 4.02 11.81
CA ALA A 145 7.83 3.62 11.46
C ALA A 145 8.91 4.48 12.11
N MET A 146 8.69 5.80 12.25
CA MET A 146 9.63 6.71 12.92
C MET A 146 9.70 6.48 14.43
N THR A 147 8.58 6.14 15.06
CA THR A 147 8.51 5.78 16.48
C THR A 147 9.18 4.43 16.75
N MET A 148 9.07 3.48 15.81
CA MET A 148 9.68 2.15 15.95
C MET A 148 11.16 2.10 15.54
N LYS A 149 11.63 3.03 14.70
CA LYS A 149 13.04 3.11 14.24
C LYS A 149 14.09 2.93 15.37
N PRO A 150 14.03 3.62 16.52
CA PRO A 150 15.04 3.48 17.57
C PRO A 150 15.13 2.07 18.17
N HIS A 151 14.05 1.29 18.13
CA HIS A 151 13.99 -0.06 18.67
C HIS A 151 14.51 -1.12 17.67
N MET A 152 14.73 -0.74 16.41
CA MET A 152 15.21 -1.63 15.35
C MET A 152 16.22 -0.94 14.42
N PRO A 153 17.42 -0.59 14.91
CA PRO A 153 18.43 0.12 14.14
C PRO A 153 18.98 -0.69 12.96
N GLN A 154 18.90 -2.03 13.03
CA GLN A 154 19.49 -2.95 12.03
C GLN A 154 18.64 -3.06 10.75
N GLN A 155 17.37 -2.67 10.78
CA GLN A 155 16.46 -2.80 9.65
C GLN A 155 16.19 -1.44 8.98
N ARG A 156 16.32 -1.37 7.64
CA ARG A 156 16.07 -0.16 6.83
C ARG A 156 14.56 0.13 6.63
N LEU A 157 13.79 0.22 7.72
CA LEU A 157 12.32 0.36 7.70
C LEU A 157 11.85 1.57 6.87
N ILE A 158 12.46 2.73 7.10
CA ILE A 158 12.08 3.98 6.42
C ILE A 158 12.43 3.92 4.94
N THR A 159 13.57 3.32 4.57
CA THR A 159 13.97 3.15 3.17
C THR A 159 13.01 2.21 2.44
N LYS A 160 12.57 1.14 3.10
CA LYS A 160 11.53 0.21 2.59
C LYS A 160 10.21 0.94 2.32
N LEU A 161 9.75 1.78 3.26
CA LEU A 161 8.57 2.64 3.08
C LEU A 161 8.72 3.66 1.97
N LEU A 162 9.85 4.36 1.95
CA LEU A 162 10.11 5.43 0.99
C LEU A 162 10.15 4.88 -0.43
N SER A 163 10.73 3.69 -0.63
CA SER A 163 10.73 3.03 -1.94
C SER A 163 9.30 2.76 -2.45
N ALA A 164 8.40 2.30 -1.59
CA ALA A 164 6.99 2.09 -1.96
C ALA A 164 6.24 3.40 -2.21
N LYS A 165 6.52 4.46 -1.44
CA LYS A 165 5.89 5.76 -1.66
C LYS A 165 6.39 6.46 -2.92
N LEU A 166 7.66 6.26 -3.27
CA LEU A 166 8.26 6.85 -4.46
C LEU A 166 7.51 6.41 -5.72
N VAL A 167 7.06 5.15 -5.78
CA VAL A 167 6.15 4.65 -6.83
C VAL A 167 4.90 5.51 -6.96
N VAL A 168 4.18 5.70 -5.85
CA VAL A 168 2.91 6.47 -5.83
C VAL A 168 3.15 7.97 -6.05
N GLY A 169 4.25 8.51 -5.53
CA GLY A 169 4.60 9.93 -5.63
C GLY A 169 4.96 10.36 -7.05
N LEU A 170 5.60 9.49 -7.82
CA LEU A 170 5.88 9.74 -9.23
C LEU A 170 4.59 9.80 -10.04
N GLY A 171 3.66 8.85 -9.86
CA GLY A 171 2.35 8.89 -10.52
C GLY A 171 1.55 10.16 -10.18
N PHE A 172 1.60 10.63 -8.93
CA PHE A 172 1.00 11.92 -8.54
C PHE A 172 1.65 13.10 -9.27
N THR A 173 2.98 13.09 -9.41
CA THR A 173 3.73 14.14 -10.11
C THR A 173 3.40 14.15 -11.60
N GLN A 174 3.34 12.98 -12.24
CA GLN A 174 2.88 12.83 -13.62
C GLN A 174 1.49 13.44 -13.80
N ARG A 175 0.55 13.12 -12.90
CA ARG A 175 -0.82 13.63 -12.98
C ARG A 175 -0.89 15.16 -12.91
N ILE A 176 -0.05 15.80 -12.08
CA ILE A 176 0.08 17.27 -12.05
C ILE A 176 0.66 17.81 -13.36
N ILE A 177 1.72 17.17 -13.87
CA ILE A 177 2.35 17.57 -15.14
C ILE A 177 1.33 17.52 -16.27
N PHE A 178 0.60 16.40 -16.43
CA PHE A 178 -0.43 16.26 -17.47
C PHE A 178 -1.58 17.24 -17.29
N TRP A 179 -2.00 17.52 -16.06
CA TRP A 179 -3.03 18.53 -15.79
C TRP A 179 -2.60 19.94 -16.22
N ILE A 180 -1.34 20.32 -15.98
CA ILE A 180 -0.77 21.58 -16.47
C ILE A 180 -0.64 21.57 -17.99
N LEU A 181 -0.14 20.48 -18.56
CA LEU A 181 0.07 20.35 -20.00
C LEU A 181 -1.25 20.44 -20.78
N GLU A 182 -2.33 19.83 -20.29
CA GLU A 182 -3.67 19.91 -20.89
C GLU A 182 -4.23 21.33 -20.88
N SER A 183 -3.83 22.17 -19.93
CA SER A 183 -4.22 23.59 -19.89
C SER A 183 -3.51 24.46 -20.93
N THR A 184 -2.52 23.91 -21.64
CA THR A 184 -1.80 24.60 -22.72
C THR A 184 -2.23 24.09 -24.10
N PRO A 185 -2.28 24.94 -25.15
CA PRO A 185 -2.69 24.53 -26.50
C PRO A 185 -1.66 23.65 -27.23
N VAL A 186 -0.61 23.17 -26.53
CA VAL A 186 0.47 22.36 -27.10
C VAL A 186 0.02 20.91 -27.37
N LEU A 187 -1.02 20.43 -26.68
CA LEU A 187 -1.57 19.08 -26.82
C LEU A 187 -2.85 19.08 -27.67
N ASN A 188 -2.71 19.34 -28.98
CA ASN A 188 -3.82 19.11 -29.91
C ASN A 188 -3.72 17.69 -30.51
N PRO A 189 -4.85 17.00 -30.73
CA PRO A 189 -4.85 15.72 -31.42
C PRO A 189 -4.24 15.91 -32.82
N THR A 190 -3.19 15.14 -33.09
CA THR A 190 -2.51 15.10 -34.39
C THR A 190 -3.00 13.85 -35.13
N ASP A 191 -2.87 13.78 -36.45
CA ASP A 191 -3.29 12.62 -37.27
C ASP A 191 -2.72 11.25 -36.82
N LYS A 192 -1.70 11.26 -35.96
CA LYS A 192 -1.04 10.08 -35.39
C LYS A 192 -1.43 9.77 -33.93
N LEU A 193 -2.01 10.72 -33.19
CA LEU A 193 -2.24 10.61 -31.74
C LEU A 193 -3.67 11.04 -31.37
N THR A 194 -4.41 10.08 -30.82
CA THR A 194 -5.79 10.27 -30.35
C THR A 194 -5.81 10.89 -28.95
N TYR A 195 -6.91 11.51 -28.57
CA TYR A 195 -7.10 12.05 -27.22
C TYR A 195 -6.97 11.00 -26.10
N ALA A 196 -7.29 9.73 -26.39
CA ALA A 196 -7.07 8.61 -25.47
C ALA A 196 -5.58 8.31 -25.28
N ASP A 197 -4.76 8.47 -26.33
CA ASP A 197 -3.32 8.22 -26.26
C ASP A 197 -2.65 9.23 -25.34
N PHE A 198 -3.06 10.51 -25.40
CA PHE A 198 -2.53 11.56 -24.52
C PHE A 198 -2.91 11.38 -23.05
N ASN A 199 -4.14 10.96 -22.76
CA ASN A 199 -4.65 10.91 -21.39
C ASN A 199 -4.48 9.57 -20.69
N ILE A 200 -4.27 8.49 -21.45
CA ILE A 200 -4.15 7.13 -20.92
C ILE A 200 -2.83 6.50 -21.38
N GLY A 201 -2.55 6.54 -22.68
CA GLY A 201 -1.39 5.88 -23.29
C GLY A 201 -0.04 6.42 -22.79
N ILE A 202 0.21 7.72 -22.93
CA ILE A 202 1.48 8.35 -22.54
C ILE A 202 1.72 8.26 -21.02
N PRO A 203 0.75 8.56 -20.14
CA PRO A 203 0.95 8.36 -18.69
C PRO A 203 1.26 6.91 -18.31
N ALA A 204 0.58 5.93 -18.93
CA ALA A 204 0.83 4.51 -18.69
C ALA A 204 2.22 4.07 -19.20
N LEU A 205 2.66 4.57 -20.36
CA LEU A 205 4.01 4.36 -20.89
C LEU A 205 5.08 4.92 -19.96
N LEU A 206 4.88 6.15 -19.49
CA LEU A 206 5.81 6.81 -18.58
C LEU A 206 5.89 6.06 -17.24
N SER A 207 4.75 5.62 -16.71
CA SER A 207 4.68 4.75 -15.53
C SER A 207 5.46 3.44 -15.74
N CYS A 208 5.30 2.76 -16.88
CA CYS A 208 6.07 1.55 -17.20
C CYS A 208 7.59 1.81 -17.21
N LEU A 209 8.03 2.92 -17.80
CA LEU A 209 9.45 3.29 -17.86
C LEU A 209 10.00 3.63 -16.47
N GLU A 210 9.22 4.28 -15.62
CA GLU A 210 9.59 4.59 -14.23
C GLU A 210 9.69 3.34 -13.34
N MET A 211 8.87 2.32 -13.58
CA MET A 211 8.95 1.06 -12.83
C MET A 211 10.30 0.35 -13.00
N VAL A 212 11.04 0.59 -14.09
CA VAL A 212 12.35 -0.01 -14.34
C VAL A 212 13.40 0.41 -13.27
N PRO A 213 13.75 1.70 -13.10
CA PRO A 213 14.66 2.10 -12.04
C PRO A 213 14.10 1.82 -10.64
N ILE A 214 12.77 1.88 -10.45
CA ILE A 214 12.18 1.57 -9.15
C ILE A 214 12.32 0.09 -8.79
N SER A 215 12.26 -0.82 -9.76
CA SER A 215 12.50 -2.25 -9.51
C SER A 215 13.88 -2.48 -8.88
N LEU A 216 14.91 -1.78 -9.36
CA LEU A 216 16.26 -1.83 -8.81
C LEU A 216 16.30 -1.27 -7.38
N LEU A 217 15.61 -0.15 -7.14
CA LEU A 217 15.48 0.43 -5.80
C LEU A 217 14.76 -0.51 -4.82
N VAL A 218 13.72 -1.22 -5.28
CA VAL A 218 12.96 -2.17 -4.45
C VAL A 218 13.82 -3.38 -4.10
N ILE A 219 14.58 -3.93 -5.07
CA ILE A 219 15.53 -5.02 -4.81
C ILE A 219 16.58 -4.59 -3.76
N TRP A 220 17.09 -3.35 -3.86
CA TRP A 220 18.05 -2.80 -2.91
C TRP A 220 17.44 -2.50 -1.53
N ALA A 221 16.19 -2.00 -1.48
CA ALA A 221 15.50 -1.67 -0.24
C ALA A 221 15.02 -2.92 0.52
N TYR A 222 14.70 -4.01 -0.18
CA TYR A 222 14.24 -5.28 0.38
C TYR A 222 15.28 -6.39 0.15
N PRO A 223 16.43 -6.37 0.85
CA PRO A 223 17.42 -7.43 0.71
C PRO A 223 16.84 -8.78 1.16
N VAL A 224 17.14 -9.83 0.40
CA VAL A 224 16.75 -11.22 0.69
C VAL A 224 17.59 -11.87 1.80
N ALA A 225 18.75 -11.29 2.12
CA ALA A 225 19.70 -11.81 3.11
C ALA A 225 19.07 -12.15 4.49
N PRO A 226 18.28 -11.28 5.15
CA PRO A 226 17.66 -11.61 6.43
C PRO A 226 16.58 -12.70 6.36
N TYR A 227 16.15 -13.11 5.17
CA TYR A 227 15.14 -14.15 4.98
C TYR A 227 15.74 -15.49 4.54
N LYS A 228 17.09 -15.60 4.48
CA LYS A 228 17.77 -16.86 4.18
C LYS A 228 17.95 -17.67 5.46
N TYR A 229 17.43 -18.90 5.49
CA TYR A 229 17.73 -19.84 6.57
C TYR A 229 19.21 -20.24 6.52
N GLY A 230 19.96 -19.96 7.60
CA GLY A 230 21.39 -20.28 7.74
C GLY A 230 21.84 -20.34 9.21
N PRO A 231 23.02 -20.92 9.51
CA PRO A 231 23.46 -21.18 10.90
C PRO A 231 23.59 -19.92 11.77
N SER A 232 23.75 -18.76 11.13
CA SER A 232 23.91 -17.44 11.72
C SER A 232 22.73 -16.50 11.41
N GLY A 233 21.54 -17.05 11.13
CA GLY A 233 20.31 -16.29 10.88
C GLY A 233 19.75 -15.66 12.15
N GLU A 234 20.22 -14.47 12.51
CA GLU A 234 19.61 -13.58 13.51
C GLU A 234 18.42 -12.81 12.90
N ALA A 235 17.38 -13.54 12.47
CA ALA A 235 16.09 -12.93 12.16
C ALA A 235 15.02 -13.61 13.01
N CYS A 236 14.44 -12.81 13.90
CA CYS A 236 13.49 -13.11 14.97
C CYS A 236 14.11 -13.85 16.18
N GLU A 237 14.07 -13.19 17.35
CA GLU A 237 14.26 -13.86 18.63
C GLU A 237 13.31 -15.06 18.70
N ARG A 238 13.93 -16.19 19.03
CA ARG A 238 13.42 -17.55 18.91
C ARG A 238 12.43 -17.83 20.04
N GLU A 239 11.24 -18.34 19.74
CA GLU A 239 10.51 -19.14 20.72
C GLU A 239 11.33 -20.41 21.07
N PRO A 240 11.54 -20.74 22.35
CA PRO A 240 12.01 -22.05 22.73
C PRO A 240 10.84 -23.04 22.68
N GLY A 241 10.49 -23.55 21.48
CA GLY A 241 9.47 -24.59 21.36
C GLY A 241 8.87 -24.83 19.98
N GLU A 242 8.83 -23.84 19.09
CA GLU A 242 8.21 -24.02 17.77
C GLU A 242 9.19 -24.56 16.72
N THR A 243 8.83 -25.72 16.15
CA THR A 243 9.62 -26.37 15.09
C THR A 243 9.27 -25.75 13.75
N TYR A 244 9.86 -24.59 13.43
CA TYR A 244 9.66 -24.00 12.11
C TYR A 244 10.37 -24.83 11.03
N PRO A 245 9.71 -25.08 9.88
CA PRO A 245 10.26 -25.89 8.81
C PRO A 245 11.53 -25.23 8.24
N ARG A 246 12.69 -25.89 8.39
CA ARG A 246 14.00 -25.45 7.87
C ARG A 246 14.15 -25.62 6.35
N SER A 247 13.08 -25.99 5.66
CA SER A 247 13.08 -26.36 4.24
C SER A 247 12.13 -25.47 3.46
N TYR A 248 12.46 -25.27 2.19
CA TYR A 248 11.69 -24.47 1.26
C TYR A 248 10.24 -24.97 1.13
N GLN A 249 9.27 -24.12 1.51
CA GLN A 249 7.84 -24.45 1.45
C GLN A 249 7.14 -23.91 0.19
N GLY A 250 7.89 -23.32 -0.76
CA GLY A 250 7.30 -22.64 -1.92
C GLY A 250 6.72 -23.54 -3.02
N GLY A 251 6.80 -24.86 -2.91
CA GLY A 251 6.31 -25.80 -3.92
C GLY A 251 7.14 -25.79 -5.21
N PHE A 252 6.65 -26.45 -6.27
CA PHE A 252 7.36 -26.50 -7.57
C PHE A 252 7.58 -25.09 -8.13
N LEU A 253 8.83 -24.71 -8.40
CA LEU A 253 9.24 -23.38 -8.89
C LEU A 253 8.80 -22.18 -8.03
N GLY A 254 8.31 -22.39 -6.81
CA GLY A 254 7.83 -21.29 -5.95
C GLY A 254 6.42 -20.82 -6.20
N PHE A 255 5.66 -21.51 -7.04
CA PHE A 255 4.29 -21.13 -7.37
C PHE A 255 3.37 -21.08 -6.13
N ARG A 256 3.56 -22.00 -5.18
CA ARG A 256 2.77 -22.03 -3.94
C ARG A 256 3.10 -20.82 -3.06
N ALA A 257 4.38 -20.46 -2.95
CA ALA A 257 4.78 -19.23 -2.26
C ALA A 257 4.20 -17.98 -2.95
N PHE A 258 4.11 -17.96 -4.28
CA PHE A 258 3.53 -16.83 -5.00
C PHE A 258 2.03 -16.66 -4.72
N ILE A 259 1.26 -17.76 -4.71
CA ILE A 259 -0.15 -17.75 -4.34
C ILE A 259 -0.35 -17.32 -2.89
N ASP A 260 0.46 -17.85 -1.97
CA ASP A 260 0.37 -17.51 -0.55
C ASP A 260 0.67 -16.02 -0.32
N VAL A 261 1.62 -15.44 -1.07
CA VAL A 261 1.89 -13.99 -1.02
C VAL A 261 0.68 -13.18 -1.50
N ILE A 262 -0.04 -13.62 -2.54
CA ILE A 262 -1.19 -12.90 -3.10
C ILE A 262 -2.45 -13.00 -2.23
N ASN A 263 -2.54 -13.99 -1.33
CA ASN A 263 -3.74 -14.24 -0.53
C ASN A 263 -4.18 -12.97 0.27
N PRO A 264 -5.38 -12.41 0.02
CA PRO A 264 -5.86 -11.19 0.69
C PRO A 264 -6.37 -11.43 2.11
N ALA A 265 -6.42 -12.68 2.60
CA ALA A 265 -7.03 -13.05 3.87
C ALA A 265 -6.50 -12.23 5.06
N GLU A 266 -5.21 -11.93 5.12
CA GLU A 266 -4.64 -11.11 6.20
C GLU A 266 -5.07 -9.65 6.14
N THR A 267 -5.19 -9.09 4.95
CA THR A 267 -5.68 -7.73 4.77
C THR A 267 -7.14 -7.65 5.21
N PHE A 268 -7.94 -8.66 4.88
CA PHE A 268 -9.34 -8.75 5.30
C PHE A 268 -9.49 -8.89 6.82
N LYS A 269 -8.68 -9.75 7.47
CA LYS A 269 -8.62 -9.85 8.93
C LYS A 269 -8.29 -8.51 9.58
N GLY A 270 -7.29 -7.80 9.06
CA GLY A 270 -6.91 -6.47 9.58
C GLY A 270 -8.02 -5.42 9.42
N VAL A 271 -8.80 -5.50 8.34
CA VAL A 271 -10.00 -4.68 8.12
C VAL A 271 -11.08 -5.00 9.16
N ILE A 272 -11.34 -6.28 9.45
CA ILE A 272 -12.30 -6.70 10.48
C ILE A 272 -11.88 -6.14 11.86
N ILE A 273 -10.62 -6.29 12.23
CA ILE A 273 -10.07 -5.77 13.49
C ILE A 273 -10.24 -4.24 13.56
N ALA A 274 -9.97 -3.52 12.46
CA ALA A 274 -10.18 -2.08 12.41
C ALA A 274 -11.65 -1.69 12.63
N PHE A 275 -12.59 -2.49 12.12
CA PHE A 275 -14.02 -2.29 12.30
C PHE A 275 -14.46 -2.59 13.74
N GLU A 276 -13.97 -3.66 14.34
CA GLU A 276 -14.21 -3.99 15.77
C GLU A 276 -13.69 -2.90 16.70
N LEU A 277 -12.49 -2.37 16.44
CA LEU A 277 -11.90 -1.26 17.18
C LEU A 277 -12.70 0.04 17.04
N LEU A 278 -13.35 0.25 15.89
CA LEU A 278 -14.20 1.42 15.64
C LEU A 278 -15.55 1.32 16.37
N ILE A 279 -16.07 0.10 16.53
CA ILE A 279 -17.29 -0.20 17.31
C ILE A 279 -17.02 -0.20 18.83
N GLY A 280 -15.75 -0.17 19.25
CA GLY A 280 -15.38 -0.15 20.67
C GLY A 280 -15.34 -1.54 21.31
N ARG A 281 -15.33 -2.61 20.50
CA ARG A 281 -15.14 -3.98 20.96
C ARG A 281 -13.64 -4.25 21.10
N GLU A 282 -13.19 -4.90 22.18
CA GLU A 282 -11.79 -5.32 22.30
C GLU A 282 -11.54 -6.51 21.36
N PRO A 283 -10.69 -6.37 20.34
CA PRO A 283 -10.45 -7.44 19.39
C PRO A 283 -9.55 -8.50 20.02
N ASN A 284 -9.85 -9.78 19.79
CA ASN A 284 -8.91 -10.87 20.04
C ASN A 284 -7.79 -10.79 18.99
N LEU A 285 -6.69 -10.15 19.35
CA LEU A 285 -5.51 -9.99 18.49
C LEU A 285 -4.76 -11.30 18.22
N SER A 286 -5.19 -12.42 18.81
CA SER A 286 -4.69 -13.77 18.56
C SER A 286 -4.95 -14.31 17.14
N MET A 287 -5.68 -13.59 16.28
CA MET A 287 -5.99 -14.04 14.91
C MET A 287 -4.98 -13.61 13.83
N THR A 288 -3.95 -12.83 14.18
CA THR A 288 -2.87 -12.46 13.25
C THR A 288 -1.89 -13.61 12.99
N THR A 289 -1.85 -14.64 13.83
CA THR A 289 -1.04 -15.84 13.59
C THR A 289 -1.85 -16.85 12.78
N GLY A 290 -1.66 -16.85 11.47
CA GLY A 290 -2.44 -17.70 10.56
C GLY A 290 -1.70 -18.08 9.30
N ARG A 291 -0.60 -18.83 9.51
CA ARG A 291 0.32 -19.48 8.55
C ARG A 291 1.41 -18.62 7.94
#